data_AF-A0A4V3RXX3-F1
#
_entry.id   AF-A0A4V3RXX3-F1
#
_cell.length_a   1.000
_cell.length_b   1.000
_cell.length_c   1.000
_cell.angle_alpha   90.00
_cell.angle_beta   90.00
_cell.angle_gamma   90.00
#
_symmetry.space_group_name_H-M   'P 1'
#
loop_
_entity.id
_entity.type
_entity.pdbx_description
1 polymer ?
#
loop_
_entity_poly.entity_id
_entity_poly.type
_entity_poly.pdbx_seq_one_letter_code
_entity_poly.pdbx_strand_id
1 'polypeptide(L)'
;MINANTIRLRACRKRCGLDQAELAELLGCNFHSLSRCERGLFLPNSEILLTYEIVFDIPASKLLPDTTARLRRITYRKAERLLKRCHASEGRSTSVKVEFLEKLCQRLEQPSS
;
A
#
# COMPACT_ATOMS: atom_id res chain seq x y z
N MET A 1 3.93 6.30 17.44
CA MET A 1 5.04 5.49 16.89
C MET A 1 5.35 6.03 15.50
N ILE A 2 6.57 6.52 15.27
CA ILE A 2 7.03 6.92 13.94
C ILE A 2 7.23 5.63 13.13
N ASN A 3 6.69 5.54 11.92
CA ASN A 3 6.90 4.41 11.01
C ASN A 3 7.37 4.92 9.64
N ALA A 4 7.87 4.03 8.77
CA ALA A 4 8.48 4.44 7.52
C ALA A 4 7.49 5.14 6.57
N ASN A 5 6.19 4.84 6.69
CA ASN A 5 5.14 5.53 5.93
C ASN A 5 5.10 7.02 6.25
N THR A 6 5.05 7.38 7.54
CA THR A 6 4.92 8.80 7.94
C THR A 6 6.16 9.59 7.61
N ILE A 7 7.34 8.96 7.77
CA ILE A 7 8.62 9.55 7.36
C ILE A 7 8.59 9.87 5.86
N ARG A 8 8.11 8.95 5.01
CA ARG A 8 8.08 9.16 3.57
C ARG A 8 7.10 10.24 3.12
N LEU A 9 5.87 10.22 3.61
CA LEU A 9 4.87 11.24 3.26
C LEU A 9 5.38 12.65 3.63
N ARG A 10 5.91 12.80 4.85
CA ARG A 10 6.48 14.06 5.33
C ARG A 10 7.73 14.47 4.55
N ALA A 11 8.57 13.51 4.16
CA ALA A 11 9.78 13.79 3.38
C ALA A 11 9.45 14.30 1.97
N CYS A 12 8.42 13.77 1.31
CA CYS A 12 7.98 14.26 -0.01
C CYS A 12 7.65 15.75 0.07
N ARG A 13 6.79 16.12 1.02
CA ARG A 13 6.41 17.52 1.25
C ARG A 13 7.62 18.42 1.49
N LYS A 14 8.48 18.04 2.45
CA LYS A 14 9.63 18.86 2.85
C LYS A 14 10.66 19.05 1.73
N ARG A 15 10.87 18.04 0.88
CA ARG A 15 11.83 18.11 -0.24
C ARG A 15 11.41 19.12 -1.31
N CYS A 16 10.11 19.40 -1.41
CA CYS A 16 9.56 20.37 -2.34
C CYS A 16 9.34 21.76 -1.72
N GLY A 17 9.73 21.96 -0.45
CA GLY A 17 9.59 23.26 0.23
C GLY A 17 8.18 23.60 0.72
N LEU A 18 7.20 22.70 0.53
CA LEU A 18 5.81 22.96 0.88
C LEU A 18 5.57 22.93 2.40
N ASP A 19 4.75 23.86 2.88
CA ASP A 19 4.14 23.76 4.19
C ASP A 19 2.94 22.80 4.19
N GLN A 20 2.36 22.56 5.36
CA GLN A 20 1.23 21.64 5.49
C GLN A 20 -0.08 22.22 4.92
N ALA A 21 -0.27 23.53 4.91
CA ALA A 21 -1.47 24.13 4.33
C ALA A 21 -1.44 24.02 2.81
N GLU A 22 -0.30 24.34 2.19
CA GLU A 22 -0.10 24.25 0.74
C GLU A 22 -0.27 22.81 0.23
N LEU A 23 0.33 21.83 0.93
CA LEU A 23 0.12 20.44 0.54
C LEU A 23 -1.33 19.99 0.79
N ALA A 24 -1.98 20.44 1.85
CA ALA A 24 -3.37 20.08 2.12
C ALA A 24 -4.30 20.57 1.00
N GLU A 25 -4.06 21.79 0.48
CA GLU A 25 -4.74 22.35 -0.68
C GLU A 25 -4.54 21.48 -1.93
N LEU A 26 -3.30 21.12 -2.27
CA LEU A 26 -2.99 20.23 -3.40
C LEU A 26 -3.64 18.85 -3.28
N LEU A 27 -3.70 18.32 -2.05
CA LEU A 27 -4.31 17.01 -1.76
C LEU A 27 -5.84 17.06 -1.70
N GLY A 28 -6.47 18.24 -1.77
CA GLY A 28 -7.92 18.40 -1.60
C GLY A 28 -8.41 17.99 -0.20
N CYS A 29 -7.59 18.17 0.83
CA CYS A 29 -7.93 17.82 2.21
C CYS A 29 -7.68 18.98 3.17
N ASN A 30 -8.17 18.89 4.41
CA ASN A 30 -7.90 19.91 5.41
C ASN A 30 -6.54 19.68 6.11
N PHE A 31 -5.97 20.77 6.63
CA PHE A 31 -4.71 20.78 7.38
C PHE A 31 -4.67 19.75 8.54
N HIS A 32 -5.76 19.61 9.30
CA HIS A 32 -5.80 18.68 10.44
C HIS A 32 -5.66 17.23 10.00
N SER A 33 -6.30 16.85 8.89
CA SER A 33 -6.18 15.52 8.27
C SER A 33 -4.74 15.24 7.87
N LEU A 34 -4.09 16.18 7.17
CA LEU A 34 -2.70 16.05 6.77
C LEU A 34 -1.77 15.96 8.00
N SER A 35 -1.95 16.82 8.99
CA SER A 35 -1.15 16.82 10.22
C SER A 35 -1.28 15.51 11.01
N ARG A 36 -2.48 14.92 11.07
CA ARG A 36 -2.70 13.60 11.70
C ARG A 36 -2.05 12.48 10.89
N CYS A 37 -2.14 12.55 9.56
CA CYS A 37 -1.52 11.61 8.64
C CYS A 37 0.01 11.59 8.79
N GLU A 38 0.66 12.76 8.75
CA GLU A 38 2.12 12.87 8.89
C GLU A 38 2.63 12.47 10.29
N ARG A 39 1.76 12.47 11.31
CA ARG A 39 2.07 11.98 12.65
C ARG A 39 1.81 10.48 12.84
N GLY A 40 1.27 9.80 11.82
CA GLY A 40 0.94 8.38 11.87
C GLY A 40 -0.29 8.04 12.69
N LEU A 41 -1.15 9.02 12.93
CA LEU A 41 -2.41 8.81 13.65
C LEU A 41 -3.50 8.21 12.75
N PHE A 42 -3.33 8.32 11.43
CA PHE A 42 -4.24 7.77 10.42
C PHE A 42 -3.48 7.51 9.12
N LEU A 43 -3.95 6.56 8.30
CA LEU A 43 -3.44 6.31 6.95
C LEU A 43 -4.24 7.14 5.95
N PRO A 44 -3.62 7.73 4.91
CA PRO A 44 -4.39 8.43 3.89
C PRO A 44 -5.40 7.47 3.23
N ASN A 45 -6.57 8.00 2.87
CA ASN A 45 -7.53 7.27 2.04
C ASN A 45 -6.97 7.12 0.61
N SER A 46 -7.69 6.39 -0.25
CA SER A 46 -7.25 6.15 -1.63
C SER A 46 -7.10 7.43 -2.44
N GLU A 47 -8.02 8.39 -2.29
CA GLU A 47 -7.95 9.67 -3.02
C GLU A 47 -6.70 10.45 -2.66
N ILE A 48 -6.46 10.70 -1.37
CA ILE A 48 -5.27 11.41 -0.90
C ILE A 48 -4.00 10.68 -1.34
N LEU A 49 -3.96 9.35 -1.23
CA LEU A 49 -2.78 8.56 -1.59
C LEU A 49 -2.48 8.61 -3.10
N LEU A 50 -3.51 8.58 -3.95
CA LEU A 50 -3.36 8.74 -5.39
C LEU A 50 -2.96 10.17 -5.76
N THR A 51 -3.48 11.19 -5.06
CA THR A 51 -3.04 12.57 -5.27
C THR A 51 -1.58 12.75 -4.85
N TYR A 52 -1.12 12.11 -3.77
CA TYR A 52 0.31 12.07 -3.45
C TYR A 52 1.14 11.46 -4.60
N GLU A 53 0.67 10.37 -5.20
CA GLU A 53 1.35 9.73 -6.33
C GLU A 53 1.44 10.68 -7.53
N ILE A 54 0.35 11.39 -7.85
CA ILE A 54 0.30 12.38 -8.94
C ILE A 54 1.22 13.57 -8.66
N VAL A 55 1.18 14.14 -7.44
CA VAL A 55 1.93 15.36 -7.09
C VAL A 55 3.44 15.10 -7.02
N PHE A 56 3.84 13.95 -6.50
CA PHE A 56 5.26 13.67 -6.25
C PHE A 56 5.89 12.68 -7.24
N ASP A 57 5.11 12.11 -8.16
CA ASP A 57 5.55 11.06 -9.10
C ASP A 57 6.20 9.87 -8.37
N ILE A 58 5.58 9.45 -7.26
CA ILE A 58 6.03 8.31 -6.44
C ILE A 58 4.87 7.35 -6.27
N PRO A 59 5.01 6.08 -6.68
CA PRO A 59 3.95 5.09 -6.51
C PRO A 59 3.47 4.99 -5.06
N ALA A 60 2.15 4.91 -4.86
CA ALA A 60 1.48 4.75 -3.58
C ALA A 60 2.12 3.64 -2.70
N SER A 61 2.52 2.54 -3.34
CA SER A 61 3.18 1.41 -2.69
C SER A 61 4.55 1.77 -2.09
N LYS A 62 5.28 2.73 -2.69
CA LYS A 62 6.57 3.24 -2.22
C LYS A 62 6.37 4.38 -1.20
N LEU A 63 5.23 5.08 -1.20
CA LEU A 63 4.85 6.06 -0.17
C LEU A 63 4.49 5.40 1.17
N LEU A 64 3.90 4.20 1.13
CA LEU A 64 3.50 3.45 2.33
C LEU A 64 4.25 2.10 2.47
N PRO A 65 5.59 2.09 2.59
CA PRO A 65 6.39 0.87 2.55
C PRO A 65 6.01 -0.16 3.63
N ASP A 66 5.71 0.27 4.86
CA ASP A 66 5.33 -0.65 5.94
C ASP A 66 3.96 -1.25 5.71
N THR A 67 3.03 -0.45 5.18
CA THR A 67 1.69 -0.94 4.82
C THR A 67 1.79 -1.91 3.66
N THR A 68 2.57 -1.59 2.63
CA THR A 68 2.81 -2.46 1.47
C THR A 68 3.42 -3.80 1.91
N ALA A 69 4.49 -3.78 2.72
CA ALA A 69 5.13 -5.00 3.21
C ALA A 69 4.16 -5.86 4.04
N ARG A 70 3.40 -5.24 4.95
CA ARG A 70 2.38 -5.93 5.76
C ARG A 70 1.30 -6.55 4.88
N LEU A 71 0.76 -5.81 3.92
CA LEU A 71 -0.30 -6.27 3.02
C LEU A 71 0.20 -7.39 2.11
N ARG A 72 1.43 -7.33 1.58
CA ARG A 72 2.04 -8.43 0.81
C ARG A 72 2.05 -9.73 1.62
N ARG A 73 2.51 -9.70 2.88
CA ARG A 73 2.55 -10.88 3.75
C ARG A 73 1.15 -11.44 4.06
N ILE A 74 0.19 -10.57 4.34
CA ILE A 74 -1.20 -10.97 4.62
C ILE A 74 -1.82 -11.62 3.37
N THR A 75 -1.66 -10.99 2.22
CA THR A 75 -2.22 -11.47 0.95
C THR A 75 -1.58 -12.80 0.54
N TYR A 76 -0.26 -12.97 0.71
CA TYR A 76 0.43 -14.24 0.47
C TYR A 76 -0.19 -15.38 1.29
N ARG A 77 -0.32 -15.20 2.61
CA ARG A 77 -0.93 -16.21 3.51
C ARG A 77 -2.37 -16.55 3.14
N LYS A 78 -3.12 -15.58 2.63
CA LYS A 78 -4.49 -15.80 2.15
C LYS A 78 -4.51 -16.59 0.84
N ALA A 79 -3.64 -16.23 -0.11
CA ALA A 79 -3.50 -16.92 -1.39
C ALA A 79 -3.07 -18.38 -1.18
N GLU A 80 -2.04 -18.62 -0.36
CA GLU A 80 -1.54 -19.96 -0.06
C GLU A 80 -2.63 -20.86 0.55
N ARG A 81 -3.39 -20.34 1.51
CA ARG A 81 -4.51 -21.09 2.12
C ARG A 81 -5.60 -21.39 1.11
N LEU A 82 -5.91 -20.45 0.22
CA LEU A 82 -6.92 -20.67 -0.82
C LEU A 82 -6.45 -21.72 -1.83
N LEU A 83 -5.16 -21.70 -2.21
CA LEU A 83 -4.55 -22.68 -3.10
C LEU A 83 -4.61 -24.10 -2.50
N LYS A 84 -4.23 -24.26 -1.23
CA LYS A 84 -4.34 -25.54 -0.50
C LYS A 84 -5.76 -26.11 -0.53
N ARG A 85 -6.78 -25.26 -0.35
CA ARG A 85 -8.19 -25.67 -0.46
C ARG A 85 -8.60 -26.06 -1.88
N CYS A 86 -8.03 -25.42 -2.90
CA CYS A 86 -8.32 -25.79 -4.29
C CYS A 86 -7.76 -27.18 -4.61
N HIS A 87 -6.53 -27.48 -4.17
CA HIS A 87 -5.91 -28.80 -4.35
C HIS A 87 -6.66 -29.91 -3.59
N ALA A 88 -7.17 -29.62 -2.40
CA ALA A 88 -7.97 -30.56 -1.61
C ALA A 88 -9.39 -30.82 -2.17
N SER A 89 -9.84 -30.08 -3.20
CA SER A 89 -11.24 -30.11 -3.66
C SER A 89 -11.58 -31.15 -4.74
N GLU A 90 -10.70 -32.15 -4.97
CA GLU A 90 -10.92 -33.30 -5.89
C GLU A 90 -11.59 -32.91 -7.23
N GLY A 91 -11.06 -31.89 -7.91
CA GLY A 91 -11.52 -31.50 -9.25
C GLY A 91 -12.68 -30.48 -9.31
N ARG A 92 -13.19 -29.98 -8.17
CA ARG A 92 -14.19 -28.88 -8.16
C ARG A 92 -13.62 -27.50 -8.47
N SER A 93 -12.31 -27.32 -8.35
CA SER A 93 -11.63 -26.05 -8.65
C SER A 93 -11.14 -26.02 -10.10
N THR A 94 -11.35 -24.89 -10.79
CA THR A 94 -10.91 -24.71 -12.18
C THR A 94 -9.38 -24.58 -12.26
N SER A 95 -8.79 -25.09 -13.36
CA SER A 95 -7.35 -24.97 -13.63
C SER A 95 -6.88 -23.51 -13.63
N VAL A 96 -7.68 -22.62 -14.23
CA VAL A 96 -7.42 -21.17 -14.29
C VAL A 96 -7.29 -20.56 -12.90
N LYS A 97 -8.14 -20.95 -11.95
CA LYS A 97 -8.10 -20.44 -10.58
C LYS A 97 -6.85 -20.92 -9.84
N VAL A 98 -6.48 -22.18 -10.02
CA VAL A 98 -5.26 -22.76 -9.43
C VAL A 98 -4.03 -22.05 -9.98
N GLU A 99 -3.91 -21.95 -11.29
CA GLU A 99 -2.78 -21.29 -11.98
C GLU A 99 -2.63 -19.83 -11.55
N PHE A 100 -3.74 -19.09 -11.42
CA PHE A 100 -3.71 -17.71 -10.91
C PHE A 100 -3.13 -17.63 -9.50
N LEU A 101 -3.54 -18.53 -8.60
CA LEU A 101 -3.09 -18.52 -7.21
C LEU A 101 -1.62 -18.94 -7.07
N GLU A 102 -1.15 -19.89 -7.88
CA GLU A 102 0.26 -20.27 -7.95
C GLU A 102 1.13 -19.09 -8.37
N LYS A 103 0.77 -18.43 -9.49
CA LYS A 103 1.48 -17.23 -9.96
C LYS A 103 1.45 -16.09 -8.94
N LEU A 104 0.32 -15.91 -8.24
CA LEU A 104 0.19 -14.90 -7.20
C LEU A 104 1.13 -15.19 -6.01
N CYS A 105 1.18 -16.44 -5.53
CA CYS A 105 2.09 -16.85 -4.46
C CYS A 105 3.55 -16.61 -4.86
N GLN A 106 3.96 -17.04 -6.05
CA GLN A 106 5.32 -16.88 -6.56
C GLN A 106 5.75 -15.41 -6.63
N ARG A 107 4.86 -14.52 -7.11
CA ARG A 107 5.13 -13.06 -7.16
C ARG A 107 5.20 -12.39 -5.79
N LEU A 108 4.50 -12.93 -4.79
CA LEU A 108 4.45 -12.36 -3.44
C LEU A 108 5.54 -12.90 -2.51
N GLU A 109 6.10 -14.09 -2.80
CA GLU A 109 7.21 -14.70 -2.08
C GLU A 109 8.53 -13.94 -2.29
N GLN A 110 8.76 -13.40 -3.49
CA GLN A 110 9.94 -12.60 -3.78
C GLN A 110 9.83 -11.20 -3.13
N PRO A 111 10.87 -10.72 -2.42
CA PRO A 111 10.95 -9.32 -2.01
C PRO A 111 10.92 -8.45 -3.26
N SER A 112 10.01 -7.48 -3.33
CA SER A 112 10.00 -6.52 -4.44
C SER A 112 11.30 -5.72 -4.40
N SER A 113 12.13 -5.88 -5.42
CA SER A 113 13.35 -5.09 -5.64
C SER A 113 13.09 -3.58 -5.62
#